data_AF-A0A9E4QCI3-F1
#
_entry.id   AF-A0A9E4QCI3-F1
#
_cell.length_a   1.000
_cell.length_b   1.000
_cell.length_c   1.000
_cell.angle_alpha   90.00
_cell.angle_beta   90.00
_cell.angle_gamma   90.00
#
_symmetry.space_group_name_H-M   'P 1'
#
loop_
_entity.id
_entity.type
_entity.pdbx_description
1 polymer ?
#
loop_
_entity_poly.entity_id
_entity_poly.type
_entity_poly.pdbx_seq_one_letter_code
_entity_poly.pdbx_strand_id
1 'polypeptide(L)'
;MRRRLTHLRLAVGQEEGITGLETAIVLIAFVVVASVFAFAVLSTGLRSAEKSKATALGGLAEAGSTMFVKGAVVGKGNAGRTRIDTLTFQVTVGSQANAGVDLSTSNLSLRYTSAVESVNLDASAWTTNWLIGSSPLVDPGETVEFVVDLTGLTYPPSRGEAFTLLLTATAGGVVRIRRAAPSEIQAVMQLRDAKMSAFSVSFDASADSSVSTGSPTTNSGTSTAMTVGSFFLNNQRSLVRFDVSSIPASFTVQSATLTLCATTTPAVSRTYNVTRVTASWVETTITWNNQPAVAGSATDTVSSALGCLTWTVTDDVQTWVNGTTANGWRISDSVDGSGTNYTSDFRTREDTAEPTETPSLEVTYLVN
;
A
#
# COMPACT_ATOMS: atom_id res chain seq x y z
N MET A 1 -62.28 -59.80 -68.20
CA MET A 1 -62.92 -58.47 -68.35
C MET A 1 -61.86 -57.39 -68.16
N ARG A 2 -61.67 -56.55 -69.20
CA ARG A 2 -61.17 -55.15 -69.24
C ARG A 2 -59.90 -54.69 -68.48
N ARG A 3 -58.88 -54.38 -69.30
CA ARG A 3 -57.87 -53.29 -69.28
C ARG A 3 -57.95 -52.21 -68.18
N ARG A 4 -56.79 -51.79 -67.64
CA ARG A 4 -56.24 -50.41 -67.75
C ARG A 4 -54.78 -50.25 -67.25
N LEU A 5 -54.09 -49.32 -67.92
CA LEU A 5 -52.73 -48.78 -67.83
C LEU A 5 -52.12 -48.59 -66.42
N THR A 6 -50.78 -48.67 -66.28
CA THR A 6 -49.92 -47.50 -65.94
C THR A 6 -48.42 -47.75 -66.19
N HIS A 7 -47.73 -46.70 -66.64
CA HIS A 7 -46.29 -46.59 -66.90
C HIS A 7 -45.44 -46.67 -65.62
N LEU A 8 -44.25 -47.31 -65.69
CA LEU A 8 -43.10 -46.89 -64.89
C LEU A 8 -41.77 -47.30 -65.58
N ARG A 9 -41.13 -46.22 -66.04
CA ARG A 9 -39.78 -45.98 -66.57
C ARG A 9 -38.68 -47.03 -66.33
N LEU A 10 -37.95 -47.26 -67.43
CA LEU A 10 -36.52 -47.54 -67.51
C LEU A 10 -35.71 -46.99 -66.32
N ALA A 11 -35.03 -47.89 -65.62
CA ALA A 11 -33.83 -47.60 -64.86
C ALA A 11 -32.82 -48.71 -65.17
N VAL A 12 -32.34 -48.74 -66.42
CA VAL A 12 -31.06 -49.39 -66.71
C VAL A 12 -30.03 -48.44 -66.11
N GLY A 13 -29.44 -48.84 -64.99
CA GLY A 13 -28.29 -48.14 -64.42
C GLY A 13 -27.19 -48.12 -65.47
N GLN A 14 -26.93 -46.95 -66.07
CA GLN A 14 -25.63 -46.68 -66.64
C GLN A 14 -24.67 -46.55 -65.46
N GLU A 15 -24.05 -47.67 -65.09
CA GLU A 15 -22.79 -47.62 -64.38
C GLU A 15 -21.77 -47.06 -65.39
N GLU A 16 -21.62 -45.73 -65.43
CA GLU A 16 -20.49 -45.11 -66.10
C GLU A 16 -19.22 -45.60 -65.38
N GLY A 17 -18.45 -46.44 -66.07
CA GLY A 17 -17.18 -46.92 -65.57
C GLY A 17 -16.26 -45.73 -65.33
N ILE A 18 -15.83 -45.55 -64.09
CA ILE A 18 -14.86 -44.53 -63.70
C ILE A 18 -13.64 -44.61 -64.62
N THR A 19 -13.41 -43.57 -65.42
CA THR A 19 -12.28 -43.59 -66.33
C THR A 19 -11.01 -43.30 -65.53
N GLY A 20 -9.91 -44.00 -65.83
CA GLY A 20 -8.63 -43.80 -65.13
C GLY A 20 -8.14 -42.34 -65.18
N LEU A 21 -8.57 -41.60 -66.20
CA LEU A 21 -8.30 -40.17 -66.37
C LEU A 21 -9.03 -39.30 -65.32
N GLU A 22 -10.30 -39.57 -65.02
CA GLU A 22 -11.06 -38.83 -63.99
C GLU A 22 -10.46 -39.04 -62.60
N THR A 23 -10.08 -40.28 -62.27
CA THR A 23 -9.36 -40.55 -61.02
C THR A 23 -8.01 -39.85 -60.96
N ALA A 24 -7.29 -39.73 -62.08
CA ALA A 24 -5.99 -39.05 -62.13
C ALA A 24 -6.12 -37.54 -61.89
N ILE A 25 -7.14 -36.89 -62.46
CA ILE A 25 -7.41 -35.46 -62.25
C ILE A 25 -7.77 -35.19 -60.80
N VAL A 26 -8.64 -36.01 -60.19
CA VAL A 26 -9.01 -35.90 -58.77
C VAL A 26 -7.78 -36.12 -57.87
N LEU A 27 -6.90 -37.07 -58.22
CA LEU A 27 -5.70 -37.36 -57.45
C LEU A 27 -4.70 -36.18 -57.50
N ILE A 28 -4.49 -35.56 -58.66
CA ILE A 28 -3.65 -34.35 -58.78
C ILE A 28 -4.26 -33.21 -57.96
N ALA A 29 -5.57 -32.96 -58.08
CA ALA A 29 -6.24 -31.91 -57.31
C ALA A 29 -6.10 -32.13 -55.79
N PHE A 30 -6.24 -33.38 -55.32
CA PHE A 30 -6.07 -33.73 -53.91
C PHE A 30 -4.64 -33.51 -53.42
N VAL A 31 -3.64 -33.90 -54.22
CA VAL A 31 -2.22 -33.68 -53.90
C VAL A 31 -1.88 -32.18 -53.88
N VAL A 32 -2.44 -31.39 -54.80
CA VAL A 32 -2.26 -29.93 -54.82
C VAL A 32 -2.91 -29.29 -53.59
N VAL A 33 -4.15 -29.66 -53.25
CA VAL A 33 -4.81 -29.12 -52.04
C VAL A 33 -4.07 -29.53 -50.77
N ALA A 34 -3.63 -30.79 -50.67
CA ALA A 34 -2.87 -31.28 -49.53
C ALA A 34 -1.51 -30.57 -49.38
N SER A 35 -0.81 -30.30 -50.48
CA SER A 35 0.48 -29.59 -50.45
C SER A 35 0.32 -28.12 -50.07
N VAL A 36 -0.68 -27.42 -50.60
CA VAL A 36 -0.99 -26.02 -50.22
C VAL A 36 -1.39 -25.93 -48.75
N PHE A 37 -2.22 -26.87 -48.27
CA PHE A 37 -2.60 -26.94 -46.86
C PHE A 37 -1.41 -27.25 -45.95
N ALA A 38 -0.56 -28.22 -46.31
CA ALA A 38 0.66 -28.55 -45.57
C ALA A 38 1.62 -27.37 -45.50
N PHE A 39 1.81 -26.64 -46.60
CA PHE A 39 2.62 -25.42 -46.62
C PHE A 39 2.04 -24.33 -45.71
N ALA A 40 0.72 -24.10 -45.76
CA ALA A 40 0.05 -23.12 -44.91
C ALA A 40 0.15 -23.45 -43.41
N VAL A 41 -0.02 -24.73 -43.05
CA VAL A 41 0.13 -25.23 -41.67
C VAL A 41 1.58 -25.11 -41.21
N LEU A 42 2.56 -25.48 -42.05
CA LEU A 42 3.97 -25.38 -41.70
C LEU A 42 4.42 -23.92 -41.57
N SER A 43 3.99 -23.04 -42.47
CA SER A 43 4.35 -21.61 -42.44
C SER A 43 3.74 -20.91 -41.22
N THR A 44 2.46 -21.17 -40.94
CA THR A 44 1.78 -20.64 -39.75
C THR A 44 2.39 -21.23 -38.48
N GLY A 45 2.69 -22.53 -38.47
CA GLY A 45 3.32 -23.23 -37.36
C GLY A 45 4.72 -22.69 -37.05
N LEU A 46 5.55 -22.45 -38.07
CA LEU A 46 6.88 -21.87 -37.91
C LEU A 46 6.82 -20.43 -37.38
N ARG A 47 5.91 -19.60 -37.91
CA ARG A 47 5.71 -18.23 -37.40
C ARG A 47 5.21 -18.21 -35.95
N SER A 48 4.34 -19.15 -35.59
CA SER A 48 3.89 -19.33 -34.22
C SER A 48 5.03 -19.74 -33.30
N ALA A 49 5.87 -20.71 -33.71
CA ALA A 49 7.02 -21.17 -32.95
C ALA A 49 8.06 -20.06 -32.76
N GLU A 50 8.39 -19.29 -33.80
CA GLU A 50 9.28 -18.15 -33.72
C GLU A 50 8.71 -17.05 -32.80
N LYS A 51 7.40 -16.78 -32.87
CA LYS A 51 6.76 -15.83 -31.96
C LYS A 51 6.80 -16.30 -30.51
N SER A 52 6.54 -17.57 -30.24
CA SER A 52 6.64 -18.16 -28.90
C SER A 52 8.06 -18.10 -28.35
N LYS A 53 9.08 -18.39 -29.17
CA LYS A 53 10.49 -18.24 -28.80
C LYS A 53 10.82 -16.77 -28.46
N ALA A 54 10.38 -15.83 -29.28
CA ALA A 54 10.60 -14.40 -29.05
C ALA A 54 9.93 -13.91 -27.76
N THR A 55 8.68 -14.32 -27.49
CA THR A 55 7.97 -13.97 -26.25
C THR A 55 8.62 -14.62 -25.02
N ALA A 56 9.06 -15.88 -25.10
CA ALA A 56 9.72 -16.55 -23.99
C ALA A 56 11.06 -15.89 -23.64
N LEU A 57 11.87 -15.53 -24.65
CA LEU A 57 13.14 -14.82 -24.43
C LEU A 57 12.91 -13.39 -23.95
N GLY A 58 11.90 -12.69 -24.49
CA GLY A 58 11.52 -11.35 -24.04
C GLY A 58 11.07 -11.31 -22.58
N GLY A 59 10.24 -12.28 -22.16
CA GLY A 59 9.81 -12.39 -20.76
C GLY A 59 10.95 -12.75 -19.81
N LEU A 60 11.92 -13.56 -20.26
CA LEU A 60 13.13 -13.84 -19.47
C LEU A 60 14.03 -12.61 -19.33
N ALA A 61 14.15 -11.80 -20.40
CA ALA A 61 14.90 -10.56 -20.37
C ALA A 61 14.25 -9.56 -19.39
N GLU A 62 12.93 -9.36 -19.48
CA GLU A 62 12.18 -8.46 -18.59
C GLU A 62 12.28 -8.87 -17.11
N ALA A 63 12.19 -10.17 -16.81
CA ALA A 63 12.35 -10.67 -15.45
C ALA A 63 13.81 -10.60 -14.93
N GLY A 64 14.79 -10.58 -15.84
CA GLY A 64 16.22 -10.56 -15.51
C GLY A 64 16.82 -9.16 -15.37
N SER A 65 16.14 -8.12 -15.83
CA SER A 65 16.62 -6.74 -15.93
C SER A 65 16.51 -5.94 -14.63
N THR A 66 17.13 -6.39 -13.54
CA THR A 66 17.16 -5.64 -12.27
C THR A 66 18.31 -4.62 -12.22
N MET A 67 18.01 -3.38 -11.87
CA MET A 67 18.98 -2.29 -11.70
C MET A 67 19.14 -1.91 -10.22
N PHE A 68 20.35 -1.51 -9.83
CA PHE A 68 20.65 -1.07 -8.46
C PHE A 68 21.48 0.21 -8.46
N VAL A 69 21.30 1.04 -7.43
CA VAL A 69 22.20 2.17 -7.17
C VAL A 69 23.51 1.64 -6.61
N LYS A 70 24.63 2.07 -7.19
CA LYS A 70 25.98 1.76 -6.72
C LYS A 70 26.58 3.00 -6.06
N GLY A 71 27.05 2.86 -4.82
CA GLY A 71 27.70 3.95 -4.10
C GLY A 71 26.74 5.01 -3.54
N ALA A 72 27.28 6.19 -3.25
CA ALA A 72 26.54 7.29 -2.63
C ALA A 72 25.74 8.09 -3.67
N VAL A 73 24.61 8.65 -3.23
CA VAL A 73 23.86 9.65 -4.00
C VAL A 73 24.36 11.02 -3.55
N VAL A 74 24.77 11.85 -4.50
CA VAL A 74 25.39 13.16 -4.23
C VAL A 74 24.45 14.25 -4.72
N GLY A 75 24.17 15.24 -3.87
CA GLY A 75 23.45 16.45 -4.23
C GLY A 75 24.39 17.65 -4.30
N LYS A 76 24.15 18.56 -5.23
CA LYS A 76 24.81 19.87 -5.29
C LYS A 76 23.78 20.97 -5.05
N GLY A 77 24.05 21.80 -4.06
CA GLY A 77 23.21 22.95 -3.74
C GLY A 77 23.34 24.06 -4.78
N ASN A 78 22.31 24.89 -4.87
CA ASN A 78 22.37 26.14 -5.63
C ASN A 78 23.39 27.13 -5.01
N ALA A 79 23.74 28.19 -5.74
CA ALA A 79 24.67 29.22 -5.26
C ALA A 79 24.24 29.84 -3.90
N GLY A 80 22.92 29.96 -3.67
CA GLY A 80 22.35 30.48 -2.43
C GLY A 80 22.28 29.49 -1.26
N ARG A 81 22.64 28.21 -1.46
CA ARG A 81 22.54 27.14 -0.45
C ARG A 81 21.14 27.02 0.18
N THR A 82 20.11 27.15 -0.64
CA THR A 82 18.70 27.04 -0.22
C THR A 82 18.05 25.74 -0.67
N ARG A 83 18.50 25.16 -1.78
CA ARG A 83 17.93 23.94 -2.38
C ARG A 83 18.97 23.14 -3.17
N ILE A 84 18.62 21.93 -3.58
CA ILE A 84 19.43 21.07 -4.45
C ILE A 84 19.10 21.37 -5.93
N ASP A 85 20.09 21.76 -6.72
CA ASP A 85 19.93 22.00 -8.16
C ASP A 85 20.39 20.80 -9.01
N THR A 86 21.34 20.00 -8.52
CA THR A 86 21.85 18.85 -9.28
C THR A 86 21.97 17.61 -8.39
N LEU A 87 21.59 16.46 -8.93
CA LEU A 87 21.77 15.16 -8.30
C LEU A 87 22.69 14.27 -9.16
N THR A 88 23.58 13.53 -8.52
CA THR A 88 24.44 12.54 -9.16
C THR A 88 24.33 11.21 -8.44
N PHE A 89 24.11 10.12 -9.19
CA PHE A 89 24.09 8.75 -8.66
C PHE A 89 24.55 7.77 -9.73
N GLN A 90 25.05 6.61 -9.32
CA GLN A 90 25.51 5.59 -10.25
C GLN A 90 24.54 4.41 -10.23
N VAL A 91 24.28 3.84 -11.41
CA VAL A 91 23.43 2.67 -11.61
C VAL A 91 24.26 1.55 -12.21
N THR A 92 23.98 0.33 -11.78
CA THR A 92 24.55 -0.90 -12.34
C THR A 92 23.46 -1.95 -12.45
N VAL A 93 23.65 -2.90 -13.36
CA VAL A 93 22.81 -4.09 -13.49
C VAL A 93 23.46 -5.23 -12.69
N GLY A 94 22.65 -5.98 -11.95
CA GLY A 94 23.16 -7.07 -11.10
C GLY A 94 24.00 -8.08 -11.89
N SER A 95 25.08 -8.59 -11.31
CA SER A 95 26.02 -9.52 -11.97
C SER A 95 25.42 -10.85 -12.42
N GLN A 96 24.22 -11.18 -11.94
CA GLN A 96 23.44 -12.39 -12.26
C GLN A 96 22.27 -12.10 -13.23
N ALA A 97 22.17 -10.87 -13.75
CA ALA A 97 21.11 -10.50 -14.68
C ALA A 97 21.30 -11.21 -16.03
N ASN A 98 20.23 -11.80 -16.55
CA ASN A 98 20.23 -12.54 -17.81
C ASN A 98 20.21 -11.63 -19.06
N ALA A 99 19.98 -10.33 -18.89
CA ALA A 99 19.92 -9.36 -19.98
C ALA A 99 20.36 -7.97 -19.50
N GLY A 100 21.07 -7.25 -20.36
CA GLY A 100 21.39 -5.84 -20.13
C GLY A 100 20.14 -4.96 -20.13
N VAL A 101 20.25 -3.76 -19.57
CA VAL A 101 19.14 -2.79 -19.49
C VAL A 101 19.44 -1.62 -20.42
N ASP A 102 18.52 -1.34 -21.34
CA ASP A 102 18.65 -0.21 -22.26
C ASP A 102 18.35 1.10 -21.53
N LEU A 103 19.39 1.92 -21.40
CA LEU A 103 19.38 3.25 -20.81
C LEU A 103 19.34 4.38 -21.85
N SER A 104 18.93 4.11 -23.08
CA SER A 104 18.65 5.15 -24.06
C SER A 104 17.51 6.07 -23.59
N THR A 105 17.59 7.35 -23.94
CA THR A 105 16.61 8.38 -23.55
C THR A 105 15.18 8.07 -24.04
N SER A 106 15.03 7.28 -25.10
CA SER A 106 13.72 6.81 -25.61
C SER A 106 13.09 5.72 -24.76
N ASN A 107 13.90 4.92 -24.07
CA ASN A 107 13.46 3.75 -23.30
C ASN A 107 13.50 3.97 -21.79
N LEU A 108 13.90 5.17 -21.35
CA LEU A 108 13.96 5.58 -19.96
C LEU A 108 12.96 6.68 -19.64
N SER A 109 12.36 6.58 -18.45
CA SER A 109 11.66 7.70 -17.82
C SER A 109 12.19 7.90 -16.40
N LEU A 110 12.35 9.16 -16.02
CA LEU A 110 12.80 9.55 -14.70
C LEU A 110 11.74 10.44 -14.07
N ARG A 111 11.18 10.01 -12.95
CA ARG A 111 10.12 10.75 -12.24
C ARG A 111 10.64 11.27 -10.92
N TYR A 112 10.44 12.56 -10.68
CA TYR A 112 10.65 13.21 -9.40
C TYR A 112 9.36 13.23 -8.59
N THR A 113 9.45 13.02 -7.28
CA THR A 113 8.32 13.14 -6.35
C THR A 113 8.80 13.67 -5.00
N SER A 114 8.17 14.74 -4.52
CA SER A 114 8.32 15.31 -3.18
C SER A 114 6.97 15.23 -2.44
N ALA A 115 6.87 15.88 -1.28
CA ALA A 115 5.59 16.03 -0.57
C ALA A 115 4.56 16.88 -1.32
N VAL A 116 5.00 17.69 -2.30
CA VAL A 116 4.17 18.73 -2.95
C VAL A 116 4.09 18.55 -4.46
N GLU A 117 5.14 18.02 -5.11
CA GLU A 117 5.23 17.90 -6.56
C GLU A 117 5.55 16.48 -6.98
N SER A 118 4.93 16.02 -8.07
CA SER A 118 5.30 14.77 -8.73
C SER A 118 5.30 14.99 -10.24
N VAL A 119 6.46 14.87 -10.88
CA VAL A 119 6.65 15.23 -12.29
C VAL A 119 7.61 14.27 -12.98
N ASN A 120 7.30 13.93 -14.23
CA ASN A 120 8.24 13.23 -15.10
C ASN A 120 9.22 14.25 -15.67
N LEU A 121 10.51 14.01 -15.48
CA LEU A 121 11.57 14.89 -15.93
C LEU A 121 11.75 14.75 -17.45
N ASP A 122 11.95 15.87 -18.13
CA ASP A 122 12.27 15.89 -19.55
C ASP A 122 13.60 15.17 -19.82
N ALA A 123 13.76 14.63 -21.03
CA ALA A 123 15.00 13.97 -21.44
C ALA A 123 16.23 14.90 -21.42
N SER A 124 16.03 16.23 -21.45
CA SER A 124 17.10 17.22 -21.30
C SER A 124 17.49 17.50 -19.85
N ALA A 125 16.66 17.11 -18.88
CA ALA A 125 16.89 17.35 -17.46
C ALA A 125 17.84 16.30 -16.83
N TRP A 126 18.41 15.39 -17.61
CA TRP A 126 19.40 14.46 -17.13
C TRP A 126 20.34 14.01 -18.24
N THR A 127 21.52 13.56 -17.85
CA THR A 127 22.54 13.01 -18.74
C THR A 127 23.16 11.77 -18.12
N THR A 128 23.68 10.88 -18.95
CA THR A 128 24.39 9.66 -18.54
C THR A 128 25.86 9.76 -18.90
N ASN A 129 26.72 9.48 -17.94
CA ASN A 129 28.15 9.35 -18.12
C ASN A 129 28.57 7.89 -17.87
N TRP A 130 29.17 7.26 -18.88
CA TRP A 130 29.57 5.86 -18.81
C TRP A 130 30.90 5.74 -18.08
N LEU A 131 30.88 5.19 -16.86
CA LEU A 131 32.09 4.97 -16.07
C LEU A 131 32.78 3.66 -16.45
N ILE A 132 31.98 2.64 -16.75
CA ILE A 132 32.40 1.34 -17.28
C ILE A 132 31.36 0.94 -18.32
N GLY A 133 31.78 0.75 -19.58
CA GLY A 133 30.90 0.50 -20.72
C GLY A 133 30.86 1.69 -21.70
N SER A 134 30.15 1.54 -22.81
CA SER A 134 30.04 2.59 -23.85
C SER A 134 28.79 2.55 -24.73
N SER A 135 27.97 1.51 -24.60
CA SER A 135 26.74 1.28 -25.37
C SER A 135 25.52 1.66 -24.53
N PRO A 136 24.41 2.18 -25.07
CA PRO A 136 23.20 2.47 -24.28
C PRO A 136 22.62 1.25 -23.54
N LEU A 137 22.98 0.03 -23.92
CA LEU A 137 22.65 -1.19 -23.20
C LEU A 137 23.66 -1.43 -22.08
N VAL A 138 23.24 -1.32 -20.81
CA VAL A 138 24.08 -1.63 -19.65
C VAL A 138 24.12 -3.13 -19.44
N ASP A 139 25.29 -3.72 -19.61
CA ASP A 139 25.51 -5.12 -19.33
C ASP A 139 25.88 -5.38 -17.85
N PRO A 140 25.73 -6.63 -17.34
CA PRO A 140 26.13 -6.98 -15.99
C PRO A 140 27.59 -6.62 -15.70
N GLY A 141 27.81 -5.81 -14.65
CA GLY A 141 29.15 -5.34 -14.26
C GLY A 141 29.53 -3.95 -14.80
N GLU A 142 28.77 -3.41 -15.76
CA GLU A 142 28.92 -2.02 -16.20
C GLU A 142 28.36 -1.02 -15.18
N THR A 143 28.79 0.24 -15.26
CA THR A 143 28.35 1.28 -14.33
C THR A 143 28.16 2.59 -15.07
N VAL A 144 26.97 3.17 -14.93
CA VAL A 144 26.57 4.43 -15.55
C VAL A 144 26.25 5.43 -14.46
N GLU A 145 26.85 6.61 -14.56
CA GLU A 145 26.56 7.74 -13.70
C GLU A 145 25.46 8.61 -14.32
N PHE A 146 24.40 8.86 -13.57
CA PHE A 146 23.36 9.80 -13.93
C PHE A 146 23.66 11.15 -13.29
N VAL A 147 23.55 12.21 -14.09
CA VAL A 147 23.57 13.59 -13.62
C VAL A 147 22.20 14.19 -13.96
N VAL A 148 21.42 14.49 -12.92
CA VAL A 148 20.05 15.01 -13.03
C VAL A 148 20.04 16.48 -12.64
N ASP A 149 19.49 17.30 -13.52
CA ASP A 149 19.21 18.72 -13.31
C ASP A 149 17.79 18.88 -12.74
N LEU A 150 17.71 19.48 -11.56
CA LEU A 150 16.47 19.73 -10.82
C LEU A 150 16.03 21.19 -10.92
N THR A 151 16.75 22.05 -11.66
CA THR A 151 16.47 23.49 -11.74
C THR A 151 15.16 23.83 -12.45
N GLY A 152 14.67 22.94 -13.32
CA GLY A 152 13.38 23.07 -14.01
C GLY A 152 12.17 22.74 -13.13
N LEU A 153 12.37 22.25 -11.90
CA LEU A 153 11.29 21.91 -10.98
C LEU A 153 10.68 23.15 -10.33
N THR A 154 9.39 23.08 -10.02
CA THR A 154 8.71 24.14 -9.25
C THR A 154 9.10 24.04 -7.77
N TYR A 155 9.23 22.82 -7.25
CA TYR A 155 9.57 22.52 -5.87
C TYR A 155 10.79 21.56 -5.78
N PRO A 156 11.98 22.05 -6.14
CA PRO A 156 13.21 21.28 -5.95
C PRO A 156 13.49 21.04 -4.46
N PRO A 157 14.20 19.95 -4.10
CA PRO A 157 14.42 19.58 -2.70
C PRO A 157 15.10 20.70 -1.92
N SER A 158 14.42 21.20 -0.89
CA SER A 158 14.92 22.23 0.00
C SER A 158 15.32 21.64 1.36
N ARG A 159 15.86 22.46 2.26
CA ARG A 159 16.43 22.02 3.54
C ARG A 159 15.51 21.07 4.32
N GLY A 160 16.02 19.89 4.68
CA GLY A 160 15.30 18.90 5.49
C GLY A 160 14.22 18.11 4.76
N GLU A 161 13.96 18.38 3.48
CA GLU A 161 12.88 17.73 2.73
C GLU A 161 13.29 16.37 2.17
N ALA A 162 12.36 15.42 2.20
CA ALA A 162 12.51 14.14 1.54
C ALA A 162 11.98 14.20 0.11
N PHE A 163 12.65 13.49 -0.79
CA PHE A 163 12.23 13.33 -2.17
C PHE A 163 12.56 11.92 -2.68
N THR A 164 11.90 11.53 -3.77
CA THR A 164 12.08 10.27 -4.45
C THR A 164 12.33 10.51 -5.93
N LEU A 165 13.35 9.86 -6.48
CA LEU A 165 13.50 9.66 -7.92
C LEU A 165 13.15 8.22 -8.27
N LEU A 166 12.31 8.05 -9.27
CA LEU A 166 11.95 6.75 -9.83
C LEU A 166 12.45 6.69 -11.28
N LEU A 167 13.48 5.89 -11.51
CA LEU A 167 13.98 5.53 -12.83
C LEU A 167 13.27 4.27 -13.30
N THR A 168 12.63 4.33 -14.46
CA THR A 168 11.92 3.21 -15.07
C THR A 168 12.43 2.99 -16.49
N ALA A 169 12.95 1.80 -16.76
CA ALA A 169 13.31 1.33 -18.09
C ALA A 169 12.16 0.51 -18.70
N THR A 170 11.93 0.70 -19.99
CA THR A 170 10.82 0.08 -20.74
C THR A 170 10.90 -1.46 -20.76
N ALA A 171 12.11 -2.02 -20.62
CA ALA A 171 12.37 -3.45 -20.65
C ALA A 171 12.50 -4.12 -19.26
N GLY A 172 12.01 -3.49 -18.17
CA GLY A 172 11.83 -4.18 -16.88
C GLY A 172 12.76 -3.80 -15.74
N GLY A 173 13.52 -2.71 -15.83
CA GLY A 173 14.36 -2.20 -14.74
C GLY A 173 13.74 -1.02 -14.02
N VAL A 174 13.55 -1.11 -12.69
CA VAL A 174 13.07 0.00 -11.87
C VAL A 174 14.04 0.29 -10.73
N VAL A 175 14.50 1.54 -10.63
CA VAL A 175 15.31 2.01 -9.49
C VAL A 175 14.55 3.13 -8.79
N ARG A 176 14.27 2.92 -7.50
CA ARG A 176 13.68 3.95 -6.63
C ARG A 176 14.72 4.47 -5.65
N ILE A 177 15.05 5.75 -5.78
CA ILE A 177 16.04 6.46 -4.96
C ILE A 177 15.30 7.44 -4.06
N ARG A 178 15.16 7.11 -2.77
CA ARG A 178 14.55 8.01 -1.78
C ARG A 178 15.64 8.64 -0.91
N ARG A 179 15.73 9.97 -0.89
CA ARG A 179 16.78 10.71 -0.18
C ARG A 179 16.20 11.90 0.57
N ALA A 180 16.87 12.32 1.64
CA ALA A 180 16.54 13.54 2.37
C ALA A 180 17.63 14.59 2.15
N ALA A 181 17.23 15.80 1.83
CA ALA A 181 18.10 16.95 1.87
C ALA A 181 18.51 17.23 3.33
N PRO A 182 19.79 17.53 3.61
CA PRO A 182 20.22 17.91 4.95
C PRO A 182 19.52 19.20 5.43
N SER A 183 19.52 19.44 6.73
CA SER A 183 19.02 20.69 7.34
C SER A 183 19.81 21.92 6.90
N GLU A 184 21.04 21.73 6.41
CA GLU A 184 21.88 22.74 5.80
C GLU A 184 22.36 22.26 4.42
N ILE A 185 22.00 23.01 3.37
CA ILE A 185 22.43 22.72 2.00
C ILE A 185 23.88 23.17 1.81
N GLN A 186 24.72 22.28 1.29
CA GLN A 186 26.12 22.57 0.95
C GLN A 186 26.30 22.62 -0.57
N ALA A 187 27.46 23.12 -1.01
CA ALA A 187 27.80 23.16 -2.43
C ALA A 187 27.86 21.73 -3.03
N VAL A 188 28.35 20.77 -2.25
CA VAL A 188 28.33 19.34 -2.55
C VAL A 188 28.05 18.61 -1.25
N MET A 189 27.08 17.69 -1.23
CA MET A 189 26.80 16.84 -0.09
C MET A 189 26.43 15.42 -0.52
N GLN A 190 26.78 14.44 0.30
CA GLN A 190 26.21 13.11 0.18
C GLN A 190 24.82 13.10 0.81
N LEU A 191 23.83 12.65 0.06
CA LEU A 191 22.47 12.52 0.54
C LEU A 191 22.29 11.18 1.21
N ARG A 192 21.75 11.22 2.41
CA ARG A 192 21.40 10.02 3.16
C ARG A 192 20.04 9.51 2.70
N ASP A 193 19.81 8.22 2.89
CA ASP A 193 18.47 7.66 2.75
C ASP A 193 17.51 8.55 3.53
N ALA A 194 16.42 8.96 2.87
CA ALA A 194 15.37 9.62 3.63
C ALA A 194 14.89 8.58 4.63
N LYS A 195 15.02 8.89 5.93
CA LYS A 195 14.15 8.23 6.88
C LYS A 195 12.75 8.49 6.39
N MET A 196 11.93 7.45 6.37
CA MET A 196 10.52 7.60 6.12
C MET A 196 10.03 8.70 7.08
N SER A 197 9.55 9.83 6.57
CA SER A 197 9.27 10.98 7.43
C SER A 197 8.02 10.66 8.23
N ALA A 198 8.21 10.51 9.53
CA ALA A 198 7.16 10.31 10.51
C ALA A 198 6.47 11.64 10.76
N PHE A 199 5.18 11.70 10.48
CA PHE A 199 4.31 12.79 10.88
C PHE A 199 3.56 12.34 12.13
N SER A 200 3.52 13.19 13.14
CA SER A 200 2.75 12.95 14.37
C SER A 200 1.58 13.93 14.41
N VAL A 201 0.40 13.42 14.73
CA VAL A 201 -0.82 14.19 14.93
C VAL A 201 -1.44 13.77 16.25
N SER A 202 -2.00 14.73 16.98
CA SER A 202 -2.78 14.47 18.18
C SER A 202 -4.25 14.68 17.88
N PHE A 203 -5.09 13.75 18.30
CA PHE A 203 -6.55 13.82 18.20
C PHE A 203 -7.16 14.00 19.58
N ASP A 204 -8.14 14.89 19.66
CA ASP A 204 -9.04 15.00 20.80
C ASP A 204 -10.19 13.98 20.65
N ALA A 205 -10.76 13.53 21.77
CA ALA A 205 -11.89 12.62 21.72
C ALA A 205 -13.10 13.23 20.99
N SER A 206 -13.66 12.47 20.06
CA SER A 206 -14.91 12.79 19.35
C SER A 206 -16.15 12.39 20.14
N ALA A 207 -16.00 11.44 21.07
CA ALA A 207 -17.02 10.97 21.98
C ALA A 207 -16.39 10.18 23.12
N ASP A 208 -16.91 10.30 24.33
CA ASP A 208 -16.61 9.43 25.46
C ASP A 208 -17.83 9.24 26.38
N SER A 209 -17.84 8.14 27.12
CA SER A 209 -18.91 7.88 28.10
C SER A 209 -18.51 6.78 29.05
N SER A 210 -19.28 6.62 30.13
CA SER A 210 -19.19 5.46 31.01
C SER A 210 -20.52 4.73 31.11
N VAL A 211 -20.45 3.41 31.27
CA VAL A 211 -21.59 2.53 31.46
C VAL A 211 -21.43 1.72 32.74
N SER A 212 -22.52 1.52 33.47
CA SER A 212 -22.51 0.87 34.78
C SER A 212 -23.61 -0.19 34.87
N THR A 213 -23.27 -1.39 35.34
CA THR A 213 -24.27 -2.44 35.68
C THR A 213 -25.22 -2.01 36.80
N GLY A 214 -24.75 -1.21 37.75
CA GLY A 214 -25.58 -0.70 38.85
C GLY A 214 -26.65 0.30 38.40
N SER A 215 -26.42 0.96 37.26
CA SER A 215 -27.34 1.93 36.65
C SER A 215 -27.52 1.64 35.16
N PRO A 216 -28.17 0.51 34.79
CA PRO A 216 -28.00 -0.08 33.47
C PRO A 216 -28.66 0.68 32.31
N THR A 217 -29.56 1.60 32.61
CA THR A 217 -30.27 2.47 31.66
C THR A 217 -29.80 3.92 31.68
N THR A 218 -28.82 4.25 32.52
CA THR A 218 -28.33 5.62 32.67
C THR A 218 -27.27 5.92 31.61
N ASN A 219 -27.39 7.09 30.97
CA ASN A 219 -26.37 7.64 30.09
C ASN A 219 -25.50 8.64 30.87
N SER A 220 -24.19 8.59 30.64
CA SER A 220 -23.20 9.45 31.30
C SER A 220 -22.36 10.25 30.30
N GLY A 221 -22.81 10.41 29.05
CA GLY A 221 -22.04 11.06 27.96
C GLY A 221 -21.86 12.58 28.10
N THR A 222 -22.37 13.19 29.17
CA THR A 222 -22.11 14.60 29.50
C THR A 222 -21.42 14.76 30.85
N SER A 223 -20.96 13.65 31.45
CA SER A 223 -20.25 13.66 32.72
C SER A 223 -18.83 14.17 32.50
N THR A 224 -18.27 14.93 33.45
CA THR A 224 -16.86 15.36 33.42
C THR A 224 -15.89 14.25 33.84
N ALA A 225 -16.43 13.09 34.24
CA ALA A 225 -15.66 11.91 34.61
C ALA A 225 -16.29 10.63 34.07
N MET A 226 -15.44 9.71 33.62
CA MET A 226 -15.81 8.36 33.20
C MET A 226 -15.12 7.32 34.07
N THR A 227 -15.87 6.33 34.54
CA THR A 227 -15.40 5.39 35.55
C THR A 227 -15.14 4.00 34.99
N VAL A 228 -13.96 3.46 35.31
CA VAL A 228 -13.65 2.04 35.18
C VAL A 228 -13.71 1.42 36.57
N GLY A 229 -14.45 0.32 36.72
CA GLY A 229 -14.54 -0.31 38.02
C GLY A 229 -15.04 -1.74 37.99
N SER A 230 -14.69 -2.48 39.04
CA SER A 230 -15.07 -3.86 39.26
C SER A 230 -15.67 -4.01 40.64
N PHE A 231 -16.91 -4.50 40.69
CA PHE A 231 -17.61 -4.83 41.91
C PHE A 231 -18.70 -5.87 41.64
N PHE A 232 -18.98 -6.74 42.63
CA PHE A 232 -19.86 -7.91 42.53
C PHE A 232 -21.16 -7.68 41.74
N LEU A 233 -21.78 -6.49 41.85
CA LEU A 233 -22.98 -6.10 41.09
C LEU A 233 -22.87 -4.70 40.45
N ASN A 234 -21.67 -4.12 40.38
CA ASN A 234 -21.45 -2.80 39.80
C ASN A 234 -20.12 -2.70 39.05
N ASN A 235 -19.98 -3.48 37.98
CA ASN A 235 -18.93 -3.27 37.00
C ASN A 235 -19.22 -2.01 36.17
N GLN A 236 -18.19 -1.22 35.94
CA GLN A 236 -18.22 0.04 35.22
C GLN A 236 -17.15 0.02 34.12
N ARG A 237 -17.50 0.53 32.95
CA ARG A 237 -16.63 0.54 31.77
C ARG A 237 -16.69 1.90 31.12
N SER A 238 -15.55 2.39 30.68
CA SER A 238 -15.45 3.62 29.91
C SER A 238 -15.36 3.30 28.42
N LEU A 239 -15.89 4.19 27.58
CA LEU A 239 -15.78 4.12 26.13
C LEU A 239 -15.26 5.46 25.62
N VAL A 240 -14.38 5.43 24.63
CA VAL A 240 -13.82 6.62 24.00
C VAL A 240 -13.66 6.38 22.50
N ARG A 241 -13.92 7.39 21.67
CA ARG A 241 -13.76 7.34 20.22
C ARG A 241 -13.08 8.59 19.69
N PHE A 242 -12.23 8.42 18.70
CA PHE A 242 -11.50 9.49 18.01
C PHE A 242 -11.83 9.45 16.52
N ASP A 243 -11.85 10.62 15.89
CA ASP A 243 -11.97 10.73 14.44
C ASP A 243 -10.57 10.78 13.81
N VAL A 244 -10.16 9.66 13.21
CA VAL A 244 -8.86 9.51 12.54
C VAL A 244 -8.94 9.71 11.03
N SER A 245 -10.07 10.21 10.51
CA SER A 245 -10.32 10.34 9.06
C SER A 245 -9.40 11.34 8.35
N SER A 246 -8.71 12.20 9.10
CA SER A 246 -7.70 13.11 8.56
C SER A 246 -6.42 12.39 8.10
N ILE A 247 -6.20 11.13 8.50
CA ILE A 247 -5.06 10.32 8.06
C ILE A 247 -5.42 9.64 6.74
N PRO A 248 -4.72 9.92 5.63
CA PRO A 248 -4.94 9.24 4.36
C PRO A 248 -4.72 7.72 4.43
N ALA A 249 -5.60 6.96 3.77
CA ALA A 249 -5.55 5.50 3.73
C ALA A 249 -4.28 4.91 3.09
N SER A 250 -3.51 5.71 2.35
CA SER A 250 -2.23 5.30 1.74
C SER A 250 -1.05 5.33 2.71
N PHE A 251 -1.23 5.78 3.96
CA PHE A 251 -0.16 5.93 4.94
C PHE A 251 -0.06 4.75 5.91
N THR A 252 1.17 4.50 6.36
CA THR A 252 1.47 3.41 7.30
C THR A 252 1.62 3.98 8.70
N VAL A 253 0.74 3.59 9.63
CA VAL A 253 0.82 3.94 11.05
C VAL A 253 2.04 3.25 11.66
N GLN A 254 2.88 4.01 12.36
CA GLN A 254 4.07 3.50 13.06
C GLN A 254 3.83 3.30 14.54
N SER A 255 3.11 4.23 15.14
CA SER A 255 2.71 4.14 16.54
C SER A 255 1.38 4.86 16.72
N ALA A 256 0.53 4.32 17.58
CA ALA A 256 -0.61 5.04 18.11
C ALA A 256 -0.71 4.83 19.62
N THR A 257 -0.77 5.93 20.36
CA THR A 257 -0.80 5.93 21.83
C THR A 257 -2.09 6.59 22.29
N LEU A 258 -2.96 5.80 22.92
CA LEU A 258 -4.14 6.31 23.62
C LEU A 258 -3.74 6.74 25.03
N THR A 259 -4.12 7.95 25.44
CA THR A 259 -3.85 8.48 26.77
C THR A 259 -5.14 8.89 27.46
N LEU A 260 -5.35 8.37 28.68
CA LEU A 260 -6.45 8.78 29.57
C LEU A 260 -5.88 9.14 30.95
N CYS A 261 -6.30 10.27 31.52
CA CYS A 261 -5.78 10.73 32.81
C CYS A 261 -6.74 10.42 33.95
N ALA A 262 -6.27 9.58 34.87
CA ALA A 262 -7.00 9.14 36.06
C ALA A 262 -6.92 10.19 37.16
N THR A 263 -8.07 10.60 37.68
CA THR A 263 -8.22 11.51 38.82
C THR A 263 -8.34 10.73 40.14
N THR A 264 -8.75 9.45 40.06
CA THR A 264 -8.79 8.53 41.21
C THR A 264 -8.20 7.17 40.85
N THR A 265 -7.66 6.48 41.85
CA THR A 265 -7.08 5.13 41.70
C THR A 265 -7.62 4.21 42.80
N PRO A 266 -7.83 2.91 42.51
CA PRO A 266 -8.18 1.94 43.53
C PRO A 266 -7.07 1.80 44.57
N ALA A 267 -7.44 1.38 45.78
CA ALA A 267 -6.51 1.17 46.88
C ALA A 267 -5.50 0.02 46.63
N VAL A 268 -5.83 -0.89 45.71
CA VAL A 268 -4.98 -1.98 45.24
C VAL A 268 -4.88 -1.87 43.73
N SER A 269 -3.67 -1.99 43.19
CA SER A 269 -3.46 -1.89 41.74
C SER A 269 -4.27 -2.96 40.99
N ARG A 270 -4.91 -2.54 39.91
CA ARG A 270 -5.73 -3.33 38.99
C ARG A 270 -5.10 -3.30 37.61
N THR A 271 -5.50 -4.22 36.74
CA THR A 271 -5.11 -4.18 35.32
C THR A 271 -6.29 -3.68 34.50
N TYR A 272 -6.09 -2.62 33.73
CA TYR A 272 -7.09 -2.03 32.85
C TYR A 272 -6.79 -2.39 31.38
N ASN A 273 -7.77 -3.02 30.76
CA ASN A 273 -7.72 -3.46 29.37
C ASN A 273 -8.28 -2.36 28.47
N VAL A 274 -7.58 -2.04 27.38
CA VAL A 274 -8.16 -1.33 26.24
C VAL A 274 -8.58 -2.36 25.20
N THR A 275 -9.85 -2.36 24.79
CA THR A 275 -10.40 -3.34 23.84
C THR A 275 -11.11 -2.61 22.71
N ARG A 276 -10.76 -2.92 21.45
CA ARG A 276 -11.39 -2.31 20.28
C ARG A 276 -12.90 -2.55 20.25
N VAL A 277 -13.66 -1.48 20.04
CA VAL A 277 -15.10 -1.53 19.81
C VAL A 277 -15.37 -1.91 18.35
N THR A 278 -16.27 -2.86 18.12
CA THR A 278 -16.56 -3.42 16.78
C THR A 278 -17.91 -2.99 16.21
N ALA A 279 -18.74 -2.32 17.00
CA ALA A 279 -20.04 -1.78 16.59
C ALA A 279 -20.13 -0.27 16.84
N SER A 280 -20.94 0.44 16.04
CA SER A 280 -21.17 1.86 16.24
C SER A 280 -21.93 2.13 17.53
N TRP A 281 -21.70 3.31 18.11
CA TRP A 281 -22.39 3.79 19.30
C TRP A 281 -22.53 5.32 19.26
N VAL A 282 -23.52 5.82 20.00
CA VAL A 282 -23.83 7.25 20.10
C VAL A 282 -23.74 7.66 21.57
N GLU A 283 -22.85 8.60 21.84
CA GLU A 283 -22.49 9.11 23.16
C GLU A 283 -23.67 9.48 24.05
N THR A 284 -24.69 10.14 23.48
CA THR A 284 -25.85 10.64 24.22
C THR A 284 -26.92 9.58 24.50
N THR A 285 -26.73 8.36 24.00
CA THR A 285 -27.72 7.27 24.13
C THR A 285 -27.12 5.97 24.68
N ILE A 286 -25.79 5.91 24.81
CA ILE A 286 -25.12 4.71 25.31
C ILE A 286 -25.42 4.49 26.80
N THR A 287 -25.66 3.24 27.15
CA THR A 287 -26.00 2.73 28.48
C THR A 287 -25.39 1.35 28.61
N TRP A 288 -25.44 0.76 29.81
CA TRP A 288 -24.98 -0.63 29.97
C TRP A 288 -25.73 -1.61 29.06
N ASN A 289 -27.05 -1.43 28.94
CA ASN A 289 -27.93 -2.35 28.21
C ASN A 289 -27.73 -2.34 26.68
N ASN A 290 -27.22 -1.23 26.12
CA ASN A 290 -27.02 -1.08 24.68
C ASN A 290 -25.55 -0.82 24.30
N GLN A 291 -24.60 -1.09 25.20
CA GLN A 291 -23.18 -0.92 24.93
C GLN A 291 -22.75 -1.74 23.70
N PRO A 292 -21.84 -1.23 22.86
CA PRO A 292 -21.45 -1.90 21.63
C PRO A 292 -20.63 -3.17 21.92
N ALA A 293 -20.65 -4.09 20.95
CA ALA A 293 -19.75 -5.24 20.96
C ALA A 293 -18.28 -4.80 20.85
N VAL A 294 -17.38 -5.61 21.39
CA VAL A 294 -15.93 -5.41 21.36
C VAL A 294 -15.21 -6.61 20.77
N ALA A 295 -13.93 -6.45 20.44
CA ALA A 295 -13.06 -7.56 20.06
C ALA A 295 -12.91 -8.59 21.18
N GLY A 296 -12.59 -9.84 20.81
CA GLY A 296 -12.49 -10.96 21.77
C GLY A 296 -11.29 -10.87 22.73
N SER A 297 -10.29 -10.05 22.40
CA SER A 297 -9.07 -9.85 23.20
C SER A 297 -8.81 -8.35 23.36
N ALA A 298 -8.20 -7.98 24.49
CA ALA A 298 -7.68 -6.62 24.68
C ALA A 298 -6.56 -6.34 23.68
N THR A 299 -6.52 -5.10 23.17
CA THR A 299 -5.43 -4.61 22.32
C THR A 299 -4.17 -4.41 23.15
N ASP A 300 -4.32 -3.82 24.34
CA ASP A 300 -3.24 -3.61 25.29
C ASP A 300 -3.81 -3.53 26.72
N THR A 301 -2.92 -3.58 27.72
CA THR A 301 -3.28 -3.53 29.14
C THR A 301 -2.28 -2.68 29.93
N VAL A 302 -2.76 -1.98 30.95
CA VAL A 302 -1.92 -1.16 31.82
C VAL A 302 -2.32 -1.35 33.28
N SER A 303 -1.38 -1.16 34.21
CA SER A 303 -1.70 -1.12 35.64
C SER A 303 -2.37 0.21 36.01
N SER A 304 -3.38 0.14 36.87
CA SER A 304 -4.05 1.33 37.40
C SER A 304 -3.05 2.18 38.21
N ALA A 305 -3.00 3.47 37.92
CA ALA A 305 -2.20 4.46 38.62
C ALA A 305 -2.93 5.81 38.62
N LEU A 306 -2.50 6.73 39.48
CA LEU A 306 -2.92 8.13 39.41
C LEU A 306 -2.15 8.84 38.28
N GLY A 307 -2.79 9.78 37.56
CA GLY A 307 -2.18 10.49 36.44
C GLY A 307 -2.52 9.86 35.08
N CYS A 308 -1.75 10.17 34.04
CA CYS A 308 -2.05 9.74 32.67
C CYS A 308 -1.55 8.32 32.37
N LEU A 309 -2.49 7.43 32.06
CA LEU A 309 -2.25 6.06 31.64
C LEU A 309 -2.21 6.02 30.12
N THR A 310 -1.28 5.23 29.57
CA THR A 310 -1.09 5.09 28.12
C THR A 310 -1.25 3.64 27.68
N TRP A 311 -1.89 3.45 26.53
CA TRP A 311 -2.01 2.16 25.86
C TRP A 311 -1.53 2.25 24.42
N THR A 312 -0.88 1.19 23.94
CA THR A 312 -0.47 1.04 22.54
C THR A 312 -1.62 0.47 21.72
N VAL A 313 -2.11 1.23 20.74
CA VAL A 313 -3.27 0.86 19.91
C VAL A 313 -2.98 0.93 18.41
N THR A 314 -1.71 0.80 18.05
CA THR A 314 -1.19 0.94 16.67
C THR A 314 -1.95 0.13 15.63
N ASP A 315 -2.17 -1.17 15.89
CA ASP A 315 -2.82 -2.08 14.93
C ASP A 315 -4.30 -1.76 14.71
N ASP A 316 -4.99 -1.30 15.75
CA ASP A 316 -6.38 -0.87 15.67
C ASP A 316 -6.50 0.39 14.81
N VAL A 317 -5.62 1.37 15.02
CA VAL A 317 -5.60 2.61 14.21
C VAL A 317 -5.24 2.32 12.76
N GLN A 318 -4.26 1.45 12.50
CA GLN A 318 -3.95 1.01 11.13
C GLN A 318 -5.16 0.36 10.45
N THR A 319 -5.92 -0.46 11.19
CA THR A 319 -7.14 -1.10 10.68
C THR A 319 -8.20 -0.06 10.26
N TRP A 320 -8.32 1.04 11.00
CA TRP A 320 -9.23 2.14 10.67
C TRP A 320 -8.76 2.97 9.50
N VAL A 321 -7.47 3.31 9.44
CA VAL A 321 -6.86 4.00 8.29
C VAL A 321 -7.03 3.18 7.00
N ASN A 322 -7.03 1.85 7.10
CA ASN A 322 -7.30 0.95 5.96
C ASN A 322 -8.78 0.88 5.53
N GLY A 323 -9.67 1.69 6.12
CA GLY A 323 -11.06 1.85 5.68
C GLY A 323 -12.11 1.18 6.59
N THR A 324 -11.72 0.63 7.74
CA THR A 324 -12.71 0.17 8.74
C THR A 324 -13.23 1.36 9.55
N THR A 325 -14.51 1.38 9.91
CA THR A 325 -15.07 2.45 10.76
C THR A 325 -14.40 2.48 12.14
N ALA A 326 -13.88 3.66 12.52
CA ALA A 326 -13.29 3.92 13.82
C ALA A 326 -14.37 4.05 14.91
N ASN A 327 -14.72 2.94 15.57
CA ASN A 327 -15.70 2.92 16.67
C ASN A 327 -15.07 3.17 18.05
N GLY A 328 -13.75 3.34 18.14
CA GLY A 328 -13.06 3.63 19.39
C GLY A 328 -12.76 2.38 20.23
N TRP A 329 -12.59 2.59 21.53
CA TRP A 329 -12.20 1.57 22.50
C TRP A 329 -13.07 1.57 23.74
N ARG A 330 -13.16 0.40 24.36
CA ARG A 330 -13.71 0.19 25.70
C ARG A 330 -12.57 -0.04 26.67
N ILE A 331 -12.58 0.67 27.78
CA ILE A 331 -11.68 0.50 28.91
C ILE A 331 -12.44 -0.22 30.02
N SER A 332 -11.89 -1.33 30.49
CA SER A 332 -12.50 -2.15 31.53
C SER A 332 -11.44 -2.74 32.45
N ASP A 333 -11.81 -3.04 33.70
CA ASP A 333 -10.99 -3.89 34.55
C ASP A 333 -10.82 -5.28 33.89
N SER A 334 -9.62 -5.84 34.00
CA SER A 334 -9.31 -7.20 33.54
C SER A 334 -10.15 -8.29 34.23
N VAL A 335 -10.67 -7.99 35.42
CA VAL A 335 -11.48 -8.90 36.23
C VAL A 335 -12.72 -8.16 36.73
N ASP A 336 -13.89 -8.51 36.20
CA ASP A 336 -15.19 -8.05 36.67
C ASP A 336 -15.63 -8.79 37.96
N GLY A 337 -16.55 -8.20 38.71
CA GLY A 337 -17.25 -8.87 39.81
C GLY A 337 -16.45 -8.99 41.12
N SER A 338 -15.48 -8.10 41.35
CA SER A 338 -14.68 -8.09 42.58
C SER A 338 -15.55 -8.00 43.85
N GLY A 339 -15.17 -8.74 44.90
CA GLY A 339 -15.82 -8.64 46.21
C GLY A 339 -15.57 -7.29 46.92
N THR A 340 -14.51 -6.58 46.53
CA THR A 340 -14.17 -5.23 46.98
C THR A 340 -14.43 -4.24 45.85
N ASN A 341 -14.97 -3.07 46.15
CA ASN A 341 -15.19 -2.03 45.16
C ASN A 341 -13.84 -1.41 44.73
N TYR A 342 -13.44 -1.66 43.49
CA TYR A 342 -12.28 -1.03 42.87
C TYR A 342 -12.74 -0.12 41.74
N THR A 343 -12.39 1.16 41.82
CA THR A 343 -12.77 2.17 40.83
C THR A 343 -11.62 3.13 40.54
N SER A 344 -11.53 3.53 39.28
CA SER A 344 -10.78 4.69 38.83
C SER A 344 -11.70 5.57 37.99
N ASP A 345 -11.64 6.86 38.26
CA ASP A 345 -12.26 7.90 37.44
C ASP A 345 -11.20 8.50 36.53
N PHE A 346 -11.58 8.69 35.28
CA PHE A 346 -10.79 9.37 34.26
C PHE A 346 -11.50 10.63 33.83
N ARG A 347 -10.74 11.65 33.46
CA ARG A 347 -11.31 12.86 32.84
C ARG A 347 -11.92 12.52 31.49
N THR A 348 -12.96 13.25 31.14
CA THR A 348 -13.66 13.19 29.86
C THR A 348 -13.42 14.46 29.06
N ARG A 349 -13.90 14.48 27.81
CA ARG A 349 -13.90 15.68 26.97
C ARG A 349 -14.68 16.83 27.59
N GLU A 350 -15.69 16.56 28.40
CA GLU A 350 -16.51 17.57 29.07
C GLU A 350 -15.76 18.28 30.22
N ASP A 351 -14.63 17.74 30.67
CA ASP A 351 -13.78 18.37 31.68
C ASP A 351 -12.93 19.50 31.08
N THR A 352 -13.56 20.69 30.96
CA THR A 352 -12.89 21.88 30.42
C THR A 352 -11.94 22.56 31.43
N ALA A 353 -11.82 22.05 32.65
CA ALA A 353 -10.97 22.66 33.67
C ALA A 353 -9.49 22.34 33.44
N GLU A 354 -9.18 21.14 32.94
CA GLU A 354 -7.82 20.67 32.63
C GLU A 354 -7.75 20.12 31.19
N PRO A 355 -7.76 21.00 30.17
CA PRO A 355 -7.91 20.58 28.76
C PRO A 355 -6.75 19.68 28.28
N THR A 356 -5.57 19.78 28.89
CA THR A 356 -4.40 18.95 28.58
C THR A 356 -4.46 17.54 29.16
N GLU A 357 -5.42 17.27 30.05
CA GLU A 357 -5.61 15.96 30.70
C GLU A 357 -6.88 15.23 30.19
N THR A 358 -7.53 15.76 29.16
CA THR A 358 -8.67 15.11 28.49
C THR A 358 -8.20 13.93 27.62
N PRO A 359 -9.09 12.99 27.25
CA PRO A 359 -8.72 11.85 26.43
C PRO A 359 -8.07 12.26 25.11
N SER A 360 -6.86 11.74 24.85
CA SER A 360 -6.07 12.08 23.66
C SER A 360 -5.52 10.83 22.96
N LEU A 361 -5.36 10.92 21.64
CA LEU A 361 -4.75 9.88 20.81
C LEU A 361 -3.63 10.50 19.98
N GLU A 362 -2.39 10.10 20.25
CA GLU A 362 -1.24 10.51 19.45
C GLU A 362 -0.94 9.43 18.41
N VAL A 363 -0.92 9.80 17.13
CA VAL A 363 -0.64 8.88 16.02
C VAL A 363 0.56 9.37 15.24
N THR A 364 1.56 8.51 15.08
CA THR A 364 2.69 8.73 14.19
C THR A 364 2.56 7.85 12.96
N TYR A 365 2.64 8.43 11.76
CA TYR A 365 2.49 7.72 10.49
C TYR A 365 3.51 8.14 9.44
N LEU A 366 3.71 7.26 8.46
CA LEU A 366 4.67 7.43 7.37
C LEU A 366 3.97 7.70 6.06
N VAL A 367 4.47 8.72 5.36
CA VAL A 367 4.11 8.99 3.96
C VAL A 367 4.86 7.98 3.10
N ASN A 368 4.08 7.09 2.48
CA ASN A 368 4.57 6.03 1.60
C ASN A 368 5.14 6.59 0.30
#